data_AF-A0A0T9RBZ4-F1
#
_entry.id   AF-A0A0T9RBZ4-F1
#
_cell.length_a   1.000
_cell.length_b   1.000
_cell.length_c   1.000
_cell.angle_alpha   90.00
_cell.angle_beta   90.00
_cell.angle_gamma   90.00
#
_symmetry.space_group_name_H-M   'P 1'
#
loop_
_entity.id
_entity.type
_entity.pdbx_description
1 polymer ?
#
loop_
_entity_poly.entity_id
_entity_poly.type
_entity_poly.pdbx_seq_one_letter_code
_entity_poly.pdbx_strand_id
1 'polypeptide(L)'
;MKIKRAAGLTLILILTACQNPPSTQSAEINNSRATQGKWNFTFVTPESQPAQVTYARIVDTAGNLHPFNTRDMTQNSPSQIGESGELIHQTSVHFNQTDSPPQSMVFCWNSIADKKVYETHLVLPQSVRQSMIAPARTGNTAQYKTMLFGLAPGGKVLVWLQDEGGLQNKRVPIVNINTLSGDKLAICRS
;
A
#
# COMPACT_ATOMS: atom_id res chain seq x y z
N MET A 1 -38.47 -15.87 -74.42
CA MET A 1 -38.77 -14.57 -73.78
C MET A 1 -38.49 -14.65 -72.27
N LYS A 2 -37.57 -13.81 -71.79
CA LYS A 2 -37.33 -13.32 -70.41
C LYS A 2 -37.07 -14.34 -69.27
N ILE A 3 -35.79 -14.70 -69.13
CA ILE A 3 -35.16 -15.07 -67.86
C ILE A 3 -35.03 -13.78 -67.03
N LYS A 4 -35.74 -13.67 -65.91
CA LYS A 4 -35.54 -12.57 -64.96
C LYS A 4 -34.45 -12.97 -63.97
N ARG A 5 -33.29 -12.35 -64.10
CA ARG A 5 -32.20 -12.38 -63.13
C ARG A 5 -32.62 -11.60 -61.89
N ALA A 6 -32.65 -12.26 -60.73
CA ALA A 6 -32.64 -11.59 -59.44
C ALA A 6 -31.24 -11.76 -58.84
N ALA A 7 -30.43 -10.71 -58.97
CA ALA A 7 -29.13 -10.62 -58.32
C ALA A 7 -29.35 -10.31 -56.83
N GLY A 8 -29.21 -11.34 -55.98
CA GLY A 8 -29.08 -11.16 -54.54
C GLY A 8 -27.62 -10.88 -54.20
N LEU A 9 -27.27 -9.61 -53.96
CA LEU A 9 -25.94 -9.21 -53.49
C LEU A 9 -25.89 -9.40 -51.97
N THR A 10 -25.45 -10.57 -51.51
CA THR A 10 -25.27 -10.82 -50.07
C THR A 10 -23.97 -10.16 -49.61
N LEU A 11 -24.11 -9.02 -48.93
CA LEU A 11 -23.00 -8.28 -48.31
C LEU A 11 -22.52 -9.04 -47.07
N ILE A 12 -21.38 -9.73 -47.17
CA ILE A 12 -20.72 -10.39 -46.04
C ILE A 12 -19.99 -9.31 -45.23
N LEU A 13 -20.57 -8.89 -44.09
CA LEU A 13 -19.84 -8.12 -43.08
C LEU A 13 -18.88 -9.05 -42.34
N ILE A 14 -17.58 -8.90 -42.61
CA ILE A 14 -16.52 -9.53 -41.84
C ILE A 14 -16.26 -8.61 -40.63
N LEU A 15 -16.81 -8.96 -39.47
CA LEU A 15 -16.42 -8.33 -38.20
C LEU A 15 -15.04 -8.87 -37.82
N THR A 16 -13.99 -8.16 -38.21
CA THR A 16 -12.67 -8.34 -37.61
C THR A 16 -12.74 -7.81 -36.18
N ALA A 17 -13.04 -8.69 -35.22
CA ALA A 17 -12.81 -8.40 -33.82
C ALA A 17 -11.29 -8.25 -33.62
N CYS A 18 -10.83 -7.01 -33.44
CA CYS A 18 -9.53 -6.76 -32.82
C CYS A 18 -9.62 -7.26 -31.37
N GLN A 19 -9.37 -8.55 -31.18
CA GLN A 19 -9.04 -9.08 -29.87
C GLN A 19 -7.66 -8.54 -29.53
N ASN A 20 -7.62 -7.39 -28.86
CA ASN A 20 -6.45 -7.06 -28.05
C ASN A 20 -6.21 -8.29 -27.16
N PRO A 21 -5.01 -8.90 -27.18
CA PRO A 21 -4.73 -9.96 -26.22
C PRO A 21 -5.03 -9.38 -24.84
N PRO A 22 -5.74 -10.10 -23.95
CA PRO A 22 -5.93 -9.64 -22.59
C PRO A 22 -4.54 -9.31 -22.07
N SER A 23 -4.34 -8.03 -21.72
CA SER A 23 -3.10 -7.57 -21.14
C SER A 23 -2.70 -8.58 -20.08
N THR A 24 -1.53 -9.16 -20.24
CA THR A 24 -0.91 -10.15 -19.37
C THR A 24 -0.57 -9.52 -18.01
N GLN A 25 -1.55 -8.92 -17.33
CA GLN A 25 -1.39 -8.29 -16.02
C GLN A 25 -1.76 -9.23 -14.86
N SER A 26 -2.02 -10.50 -15.16
CA SER A 26 -2.29 -11.51 -14.13
C SER A 26 -1.21 -12.60 -14.01
N ALA A 27 -0.15 -12.56 -14.84
CA ALA A 27 0.87 -13.61 -14.84
C ALA A 27 2.12 -13.31 -13.97
N GLU A 28 2.29 -12.09 -13.44
CA GLU A 28 3.48 -11.70 -12.65
C GLU A 28 3.20 -11.45 -11.16
N ILE A 29 2.26 -12.19 -10.56
CA ILE A 29 2.13 -12.28 -9.09
C ILE A 29 2.25 -13.75 -8.66
N ASN A 30 3.12 -14.51 -9.33
CA ASN A 30 3.38 -15.92 -9.03
C ASN A 30 4.74 -16.16 -8.34
N ASN A 31 5.40 -15.11 -7.83
CA ASN A 31 6.54 -15.32 -6.93
C ASN A 31 6.00 -15.73 -5.56
N SER A 32 5.67 -17.02 -5.44
CA SER A 32 4.85 -17.61 -4.37
C SER A 32 5.34 -17.26 -2.96
N ARG A 33 6.65 -17.10 -2.74
CA ARG A 33 7.19 -16.80 -1.40
C ARG A 33 7.01 -15.36 -0.94
N ALA A 34 6.96 -14.39 -1.87
CA ALA A 34 6.77 -12.98 -1.53
C ALA A 34 5.32 -12.64 -1.19
N THR A 35 4.41 -13.30 -1.90
CA THR A 35 2.97 -13.21 -1.73
C THR A 35 2.44 -14.14 -0.63
N GLN A 36 3.23 -15.13 -0.19
CA GLN A 36 2.90 -16.00 0.93
C GLN A 36 3.51 -15.49 2.24
N GLY A 37 2.73 -15.55 3.31
CA GLY A 37 3.16 -15.22 4.67
C GLY A 37 2.77 -13.82 5.11
N LYS A 38 2.76 -13.63 6.43
CA LYS A 38 2.28 -12.42 7.06
C LYS A 38 3.11 -11.20 6.65
N TRP A 39 2.43 -10.13 6.28
CA TRP A 39 2.98 -8.82 5.96
C TRP A 39 2.79 -7.88 7.13
N ASN A 40 3.87 -7.25 7.57
CA ASN A 40 3.92 -6.41 8.74
C ASN A 40 3.78 -4.92 8.37
N PHE A 41 3.22 -4.15 9.28
CA PHE A 41 3.31 -2.70 9.23
C PHE A 41 3.31 -2.09 10.64
N THR A 42 3.84 -0.88 10.74
CA THR A 42 3.77 -0.08 11.96
C THR A 42 3.82 1.41 11.65
N PHE A 43 3.37 2.21 12.63
CA PHE A 43 3.42 3.66 12.60
C PHE A 43 4.50 4.16 13.54
N VAL A 44 5.15 5.22 13.10
CA VAL A 44 6.35 5.74 13.73
C VAL A 44 6.36 7.25 13.62
N THR A 45 6.92 7.91 14.63
CA THR A 45 6.78 9.35 14.81
C THR A 45 8.05 9.88 15.48
N PRO A 46 8.53 11.08 15.11
CA PRO A 46 9.66 11.68 15.80
C PRO A 46 9.34 11.89 17.29
N GLU A 47 10.34 11.72 18.15
CA GLU A 47 10.21 11.91 19.60
C GLU A 47 9.69 13.31 19.97
N SER A 48 10.21 14.34 19.29
CA SER A 48 9.80 15.73 19.48
C SER A 48 8.41 16.07 18.94
N GLN A 49 7.84 15.19 18.10
CA GLN A 49 6.59 15.44 17.38
C GLN A 49 5.73 14.18 17.38
N PRO A 50 5.20 13.76 18.54
CA PRO A 50 4.48 12.50 18.65
C PRO A 50 3.11 12.55 17.95
N ALA A 51 2.72 11.40 17.43
CA ALA A 51 1.44 11.15 16.79
C ALA A 51 0.88 9.81 17.29
N GLN A 52 -0.44 9.73 17.42
CA GLN A 52 -1.14 8.53 17.86
C GLN A 52 -2.11 8.07 16.78
N VAL A 53 -1.99 6.82 16.33
CA VAL A 53 -2.93 6.26 15.36
C VAL A 53 -4.11 5.65 16.12
N THR A 54 -5.31 5.99 15.68
CA THR A 54 -6.56 5.55 16.32
C THR A 54 -7.31 4.51 15.50
N TYR A 55 -7.05 4.48 14.20
CA TYR A 55 -7.71 3.58 13.28
C TYR A 55 -6.89 3.33 12.03
N ALA A 56 -6.93 2.10 11.49
CA ALA A 56 -6.46 1.79 10.15
C ALA A 56 -7.37 0.77 9.45
N ARG A 57 -7.51 0.90 8.14
CA ARG A 57 -8.09 -0.09 7.22
C ARG A 57 -7.06 -0.38 6.15
N ILE A 58 -6.80 -1.66 5.92
CA ILE A 58 -5.94 -2.12 4.84
C ILE A 58 -6.75 -2.97 3.89
N VAL A 59 -6.57 -2.77 2.59
CA VAL A 59 -6.94 -3.76 1.58
C VAL A 59 -5.65 -4.40 1.09
N ASP A 60 -5.53 -5.70 1.23
CA ASP A 60 -4.38 -6.46 0.76
C ASP A 60 -4.47 -6.76 -0.75
N THR A 61 -3.39 -7.29 -1.33
CA THR A 61 -3.36 -7.67 -2.76
C THR A 61 -4.26 -8.86 -3.11
N ALA A 62 -4.75 -9.61 -2.12
CA ALA A 62 -5.76 -10.64 -2.31
C ALA A 62 -7.20 -10.06 -2.27
N GLY A 63 -7.35 -8.77 -1.97
CA GLY A 63 -8.62 -8.06 -1.90
C GLY A 63 -9.30 -8.14 -0.52
N ASN A 64 -8.64 -8.72 0.49
CA ASN A 64 -9.22 -8.81 1.83
C ASN A 64 -9.08 -7.47 2.55
N LEU A 65 -10.13 -7.10 3.30
CA LEU A 65 -10.17 -5.91 4.12
C LEU A 65 -9.83 -6.24 5.57
N HIS A 66 -8.83 -5.56 6.11
CA HIS A 66 -8.32 -5.74 7.47
C HIS A 66 -8.50 -4.44 8.27
N PRO A 67 -9.46 -4.39 9.22
CA PRO A 67 -9.62 -3.25 10.11
C PRO A 67 -8.73 -3.41 11.36
N PHE A 68 -8.12 -2.31 11.80
CA PHE A 68 -7.34 -2.23 13.03
C PHE A 68 -7.79 -1.02 13.83
N ASN A 69 -8.13 -1.21 15.10
CA ASN A 69 -8.41 -0.12 16.03
C ASN A 69 -7.22 0.07 16.99
N THR A 70 -7.24 1.14 17.79
CA THR A 70 -6.18 1.46 18.76
C THR A 70 -5.77 0.29 19.66
N ARG A 71 -6.69 -0.60 20.05
CA ARG A 71 -6.40 -1.75 20.92
C ARG A 71 -5.67 -2.86 20.17
N ASP A 72 -6.04 -3.07 18.91
CA ASP A 72 -5.47 -4.11 18.07
C ASP A 72 -4.14 -3.68 17.45
N MET A 73 -3.91 -2.37 17.37
CA MET A 73 -2.69 -1.81 16.81
C MET A 73 -1.55 -1.85 17.82
N THR A 74 -0.43 -2.46 17.44
CA THR A 74 0.83 -2.10 18.07
C THR A 74 1.20 -0.69 17.63
N GLN A 75 1.40 0.19 18.61
CA GLN A 75 1.99 1.50 18.43
C GLN A 75 3.42 1.47 18.96
N ASN A 76 4.37 1.89 18.14
CA ASN A 76 5.71 2.13 18.63
C ASN A 76 5.72 3.40 19.48
N SER A 77 6.44 3.37 20.61
CA SER A 77 6.79 4.59 21.33
C SER A 77 7.45 5.58 20.37
N PRO A 78 7.31 6.91 20.59
CA PRO A 78 7.97 7.92 19.76
C PRO A 78 9.43 7.55 19.59
N SER A 79 9.78 7.10 18.39
CA SER A 79 11.05 6.46 18.11
C SER A 79 11.89 7.43 17.32
N GLN A 80 13.18 7.47 17.64
CA GLN A 80 14.15 8.14 16.80
C GLN A 80 14.19 7.37 15.48
N ILE A 81 13.54 7.94 14.46
CA ILE A 81 13.72 7.52 13.10
C ILE A 81 14.81 8.38 12.48
N GLY A 82 15.87 7.72 12.04
CA GLY A 82 16.90 8.39 11.25
C GLY A 82 16.32 8.84 9.91
N GLU A 83 17.00 9.77 9.25
CA GLU A 83 16.57 10.31 7.95
C GLU A 83 16.35 9.20 6.90
N SER A 84 17.09 8.10 7.02
CA SER A 84 17.00 6.89 6.19
C SER A 84 15.82 5.97 6.55
N GLY A 85 15.00 6.31 7.53
CA GLY A 85 13.89 5.50 8.01
C GLY A 85 14.28 4.44 9.03
N GLU A 86 15.55 4.37 9.42
CA GLU A 86 16.08 3.40 10.39
C GLU A 86 15.46 3.59 11.78
N LEU A 87 15.09 2.49 12.43
CA LEU A 87 14.58 2.50 13.81
C LEU A 87 15.80 2.52 14.75
N ILE A 88 16.13 3.67 15.32
CA ILE A 88 17.37 3.88 16.09
C ILE A 88 17.31 3.19 17.47
N HIS A 89 16.12 2.91 18.00
CA HIS A 89 15.93 2.11 19.21
C HIS A 89 14.91 1.00 18.97
N GLN A 90 15.36 -0.26 19.10
CA GLN A 90 14.51 -1.45 19.04
C GLN A 90 14.33 -2.04 20.44
N THR A 91 13.20 -1.76 21.07
CA THR A 91 12.68 -2.59 22.17
C THR A 91 11.46 -3.32 21.62
N SER A 92 11.58 -4.65 21.46
CA SER A 92 10.50 -5.58 21.07
C SER A 92 9.37 -4.97 20.24
N VAL A 93 9.64 -4.68 18.97
CA VAL A 93 8.64 -4.10 18.07
C VAL A 93 7.62 -5.17 17.71
N HIS A 94 6.40 -5.06 18.26
CA HIS A 94 5.27 -5.81 17.74
C HIS A 94 4.77 -5.08 16.48
N PHE A 95 4.41 -5.84 15.46
CA PHE A 95 3.91 -5.29 14.21
C PHE A 95 2.46 -5.73 14.01
N ASN A 96 1.70 -4.87 13.35
CA ASN A 96 0.39 -5.23 12.85
C ASN A 96 0.58 -6.07 11.59
N GLN A 97 -0.27 -7.09 11.40
CA GLN A 97 -0.07 -8.09 10.36
C GLN A 97 -1.27 -8.23 9.42
N THR A 98 -0.99 -8.53 8.17
CA THR A 98 -1.96 -8.90 7.12
C THR A 98 -1.49 -10.18 6.43
N ASP A 99 -2.39 -10.90 5.76
CA ASP A 99 -2.03 -12.19 5.14
C ASP A 99 -1.31 -12.05 3.78
N SER A 100 -1.30 -10.83 3.22
CA SER A 100 -0.74 -10.52 1.91
C SER A 100 -0.25 -9.08 1.89
N PRO A 101 0.65 -8.71 0.96
CA PRO A 101 1.12 -7.34 0.87
C PRO A 101 -0.06 -6.36 0.75
N PRO A 102 0.00 -5.21 1.40
CA PRO A 102 -1.03 -4.19 1.25
C PRO A 102 -1.08 -3.65 -0.18
N GLN A 103 -2.27 -3.28 -0.61
CA GLN A 103 -2.52 -2.58 -1.86
C GLN A 103 -2.93 -1.12 -1.61
N SER A 104 -3.75 -0.89 -0.59
CA SER A 104 -4.19 0.44 -0.19
C SER A 104 -4.48 0.49 1.30
N MET A 105 -4.38 1.69 1.87
CA MET A 105 -4.62 1.91 3.29
C MET A 105 -5.33 3.24 3.52
N VAL A 106 -6.20 3.25 4.51
CA VAL A 106 -6.74 4.46 5.13
C VAL A 106 -6.47 4.41 6.62
N PHE A 107 -5.99 5.49 7.22
CA PHE A 107 -5.78 5.54 8.67
C PHE A 107 -6.07 6.91 9.28
N CYS A 108 -6.56 6.89 10.52
CA CYS A 108 -6.84 8.05 11.35
C CYS A 108 -5.75 8.22 12.39
N TRP A 109 -5.25 9.44 12.57
CA TRP A 109 -4.24 9.70 13.55
C TRP A 109 -4.31 11.12 14.12
N ASN A 110 -3.97 11.23 15.40
CA ASN A 110 -3.94 12.47 16.14
C ASN A 110 -2.49 12.94 16.21
N SER A 111 -2.17 14.08 15.63
CA SER A 111 -0.89 14.73 15.89
C SER A 111 -0.97 15.46 17.22
N ILE A 112 -0.10 15.09 18.16
CA ILE A 112 -0.06 15.71 19.48
C ILE A 112 0.57 17.10 19.40
N ALA A 113 1.59 17.25 18.53
CA ALA A 113 2.34 18.49 18.39
C ALA A 113 1.52 19.64 17.78
N ASP A 114 0.66 19.38 16.77
CA ASP A 114 -0.20 20.41 16.19
C ASP A 114 -1.68 20.32 16.63
N LYS A 115 -2.01 19.35 17.48
CA LYS A 115 -3.35 19.10 18.04
C LYS A 115 -4.44 18.91 16.98
N LYS A 116 -4.10 18.29 15.85
CA LYS A 116 -5.06 17.99 14.77
C LYS A 116 -5.28 16.50 14.59
N VAL A 117 -6.50 16.18 14.18
CA VAL A 117 -6.88 14.88 13.64
C VAL A 117 -6.62 14.89 12.14
N TYR A 118 -5.95 13.85 11.68
CA TYR A 118 -5.66 13.61 10.27
C TYR A 118 -6.27 12.29 9.82
N GLU A 119 -6.72 12.29 8.57
CA GLU A 119 -7.15 11.10 7.85
C GLU A 119 -6.29 10.95 6.60
N THR A 120 -5.50 9.90 6.54
CA THR A 120 -4.60 9.65 5.40
C THR A 120 -5.13 8.50 4.57
N HIS A 121 -5.25 8.73 3.26
CA HIS A 121 -5.54 7.75 2.24
C HIS A 121 -4.31 7.54 1.37
N LEU A 122 -3.96 6.28 1.10
CA LEU A 122 -2.92 5.93 0.14
C LEU A 122 -3.27 4.69 -0.66
N VAL A 123 -2.84 4.71 -1.91
CA VAL A 123 -2.81 3.54 -2.80
C VAL A 123 -1.36 3.31 -3.19
N LEU A 124 -0.89 2.08 -3.04
CA LEU A 124 0.49 1.74 -3.33
C LEU A 124 0.72 1.68 -4.85
N PRO A 125 1.64 2.48 -5.40
CA PRO A 125 1.95 2.43 -6.82
C PRO A 125 2.45 1.06 -7.25
N GLN A 126 2.25 0.71 -8.52
CA GLN A 126 2.72 -0.56 -9.07
C GLN A 126 4.22 -0.79 -8.83
N SER A 127 5.04 0.24 -8.96
CA SER A 127 6.49 0.18 -8.70
C SER A 127 6.83 -0.19 -7.25
N VAL A 128 6.01 0.26 -6.29
CA VAL A 128 6.16 -0.10 -4.88
C VAL A 128 5.71 -1.54 -4.65
N ARG A 129 4.57 -1.97 -5.23
CA ARG A 129 4.11 -3.36 -5.16
C ARG A 129 5.12 -4.34 -5.80
N GLN A 130 5.76 -3.96 -6.90
CA GLN A 130 6.85 -4.74 -7.50
C GLN A 130 8.05 -4.84 -6.56
N SER A 131 8.41 -3.74 -5.87
CA SER A 131 9.47 -3.78 -4.87
C SER A 131 9.13 -4.71 -3.70
N MET A 132 7.85 -4.83 -3.32
CA MET A 132 7.40 -5.73 -2.26
C MET A 132 7.55 -7.22 -2.61
N ILE A 133 7.48 -7.58 -3.89
CA ILE A 133 7.60 -8.98 -4.34
C ILE A 133 9.00 -9.36 -4.86
N ALA A 134 9.86 -8.37 -5.05
CA ALA A 134 11.24 -8.55 -5.46
C ALA A 134 12.14 -8.85 -4.24
N PRO A 135 13.26 -9.58 -4.42
CA PRO A 135 14.28 -9.69 -3.40
C PRO A 135 14.81 -8.30 -3.00
N ALA A 136 15.07 -8.10 -1.71
CA ALA A 136 15.58 -6.82 -1.20
C ALA A 136 17.01 -6.53 -1.68
N ARG A 137 17.81 -7.56 -2.03
CA ARG A 137 19.18 -7.44 -2.54
C ARG A 137 19.50 -8.50 -3.59
N THR A 138 20.33 -8.14 -4.56
CA THR A 138 20.89 -9.08 -5.54
C THR A 138 21.74 -10.14 -4.83
N GLY A 139 21.48 -11.42 -5.12
CA GLY A 139 22.17 -12.55 -4.49
C GLY A 139 21.68 -12.92 -3.08
N ASN A 140 20.63 -12.26 -2.58
CA ASN A 140 19.94 -12.63 -1.34
C ASN A 140 18.50 -13.08 -1.65
N THR A 141 17.92 -13.90 -0.77
CA THR A 141 16.51 -14.29 -0.79
C THR A 141 15.64 -13.47 0.15
N ALA A 142 16.23 -12.63 1.00
CA ALA A 142 15.49 -11.76 1.92
C ALA A 142 14.55 -10.82 1.16
N GLN A 143 13.32 -10.71 1.65
CA GLN A 143 12.27 -9.89 1.05
C GLN A 143 11.95 -8.69 1.91
N TYR A 144 11.35 -7.66 1.31
CA TYR A 144 10.63 -6.66 2.08
C TYR A 144 9.38 -7.32 2.66
N LYS A 145 9.19 -7.23 3.98
CA LYS A 145 8.01 -7.79 4.67
C LYS A 145 7.36 -6.80 5.65
N THR A 146 7.97 -5.63 5.83
CA THR A 146 7.49 -4.62 6.79
C THR A 146 7.37 -3.26 6.11
N MET A 147 6.25 -2.56 6.35
CA MET A 147 6.13 -1.13 6.04
C MET A 147 6.17 -0.26 7.30
N LEU A 148 6.95 0.80 7.23
CA LEU A 148 7.04 1.81 8.27
C LEU A 148 6.37 3.09 7.78
N PHE A 149 5.38 3.58 8.52
CA PHE A 149 4.67 4.82 8.23
C PHE A 149 5.11 5.93 9.18
N GLY A 150 5.95 6.83 8.69
CA GLY A 150 6.41 8.01 9.43
C GLY A 150 5.37 9.10 9.40
N LEU A 151 4.90 9.50 10.57
CA LEU A 151 3.89 10.55 10.75
C LEU A 151 4.55 11.80 11.32
N ALA A 152 4.23 12.95 10.75
CA ALA A 152 4.68 14.23 11.27
C ALA A 152 3.61 15.32 11.12
N PRO A 153 3.59 16.32 12.01
CA PRO A 153 2.72 17.49 11.96
C PRO A 153 2.56 18.11 10.57
N GLY A 154 1.40 18.71 10.35
CA GLY A 154 0.98 19.20 9.04
C GLY A 154 0.49 18.12 8.08
N GLY A 155 0.15 16.93 8.58
CA GLY A 155 -0.40 15.83 7.78
C GLY A 155 0.63 15.10 6.91
N LYS A 156 1.91 15.22 7.25
CA LYS A 156 3.01 14.65 6.46
C LYS A 156 3.17 13.17 6.76
N VAL A 157 3.27 12.37 5.69
CA VAL A 157 3.45 10.93 5.78
C VAL A 157 4.59 10.51 4.87
N LEU A 158 5.52 9.73 5.44
CA LEU A 158 6.60 9.07 4.72
C LEU A 158 6.47 7.57 4.88
N VAL A 159 6.93 6.81 3.87
CA VAL A 159 6.83 5.36 3.88
C VAL A 159 8.17 4.73 3.52
N TRP A 160 8.54 3.70 4.29
CA TRP A 160 9.70 2.86 4.02
C TRP A 160 9.30 1.40 3.95
N LEU A 161 9.98 0.65 3.08
CA LEU A 161 9.98 -0.81 3.09
C LEU A 161 11.20 -1.31 3.86
N GLN A 162 10.96 -2.19 4.82
CA GLN A 162 11.99 -2.84 5.63
C GLN A 162 12.05 -4.33 5.29
N ASP A 163 13.27 -4.83 5.16
CA ASP A 163 13.54 -6.24 4.86
C ASP A 163 13.35 -7.16 6.08
N GLU A 164 13.23 -8.47 5.85
CA GLU A 164 13.05 -9.50 6.89
C GLU A 164 14.11 -9.47 8.00
N GLY A 165 15.31 -8.96 7.70
CA GLY A 165 16.40 -8.81 8.68
C GLY A 165 16.37 -7.49 9.44
N GLY A 166 15.53 -6.53 9.06
CA GLY A 166 15.50 -5.19 9.64
C GLY A 166 16.78 -4.37 9.39
N LEU A 167 17.63 -4.82 8.48
CA LEU A 167 18.97 -4.25 8.24
C LEU A 167 18.92 -3.09 7.25
N GLN A 168 17.88 -3.01 6.42
CA GLN A 168 17.79 -2.02 5.35
C GLN A 168 16.37 -1.48 5.22
N ASN A 169 16.27 -0.15 5.26
CA ASN A 169 15.02 0.57 5.03
C ASN A 169 15.12 1.32 3.71
N LYS A 170 14.22 1.00 2.77
CA LYS A 170 14.12 1.66 1.48
C LYS A 170 12.96 2.64 1.52
N ARG A 171 13.25 3.94 1.46
CA ARG A 171 12.21 4.96 1.30
C ARG A 171 11.50 4.75 -0.04
N VAL A 172 10.18 4.68 -0.01
CA VAL A 172 9.37 4.51 -1.22
C VAL A 172 8.53 5.75 -1.47
N PRO A 173 8.62 6.36 -2.66
CA PRO A 173 7.74 7.46 -3.01
C PRO A 173 6.33 6.92 -3.25
N ILE A 174 5.36 7.46 -2.51
CA ILE A 174 3.94 7.25 -2.79
C ILE A 174 3.40 8.56 -3.32
N VAL A 175 3.06 8.56 -4.61
CA VAL A 175 2.65 9.77 -5.34
C VAL A 175 1.27 10.26 -4.89
N ASN A 176 0.41 9.35 -4.41
CA ASN A 176 -1.00 9.62 -4.13
C ASN A 176 -1.33 9.48 -2.64
N ILE A 177 -0.48 10.02 -1.76
CA ILE A 177 -0.86 10.19 -0.35
C ILE A 177 -1.75 11.43 -0.26
N ASN A 178 -3.01 11.22 0.15
CA ASN A 178 -3.94 12.29 0.43
C ASN A 178 -4.22 12.34 1.93
N THR A 179 -3.77 13.40 2.60
CA THR A 179 -4.03 13.62 4.03
C THR A 179 -5.02 14.77 4.23
N LEU A 180 -6.13 14.47 4.90
CA LEU A 180 -7.24 15.37 5.18
C LEU A 180 -7.23 15.78 6.66
N SER A 181 -7.81 16.93 6.98
CA SER A 181 -8.02 17.41 8.36
C SER A 181 -9.23 18.35 8.46
N GLY A 182 -9.75 18.51 9.68
CA GLY A 182 -10.90 19.39 9.96
C GLY A 182 -12.17 18.97 9.21
N ASP A 183 -12.87 19.93 8.62
CA ASP A 183 -14.16 19.70 7.95
C ASP A 183 -14.06 18.78 6.72
N LYS A 184 -12.84 18.49 6.25
CA LYS A 184 -12.56 17.61 5.11
C LYS A 184 -12.48 16.13 5.50
N LEU A 185 -12.46 15.79 6.78
CA LEU A 185 -12.44 14.41 7.25
C LEU A 185 -13.71 13.69 6.75
N ALA A 186 -13.58 12.46 6.27
CA ALA A 186 -14.69 11.68 5.74
C ALA A 186 -15.03 10.51 6.68
N ILE A 187 -14.02 9.89 7.27
CA ILE A 187 -14.12 8.71 8.12
C ILE A 187 -13.75 9.05 9.56
N CYS A 188 -12.71 9.87 9.77
CA CYS A 188 -12.16 10.14 11.10
C CYS A 188 -12.87 11.30 11.83
N ARG A 189 -14.16 11.52 11.56
CA ARG A 189 -14.94 12.57 12.22
C ARG A 189 -15.15 12.20 13.68
N SER A 190 -14.69 13.08 14.58
CA SER A 190 -14.93 13.03 16.02
C SER A 190 -16.26 13.67 16.39
#